data_AF-A0A285CMZ6-F1
#
_entry.id   AF-A0A285CMZ6-F1
#
_cell.length_a   1.000
_cell.length_b   1.000
_cell.length_c   1.000
_cell.angle_alpha   90.00
_cell.angle_beta   90.00
_cell.angle_gamma   90.00
#
_symmetry.space_group_name_H-M   'P 1'
#
loop_
_entity.id
_entity.type
_entity.pdbx_description
1 polymer ?
#
loop_
_entity_poly.entity_id
_entity_poly.type
_entity_poly.pdbx_seq_one_letter_code
_entity_poly.pdbx_strand_id
1 'polypeptide(L)'
;MTTASKPASRQPSLQPQAWAGGFISTARIEAWRGLAAQLAVRDPVYLPIFERLEIEVEVAKARVSDNPVEAARALVRLRQACAAG
;
A
#
# COMPACT_ATOMS: atom_id res chain seq x y z
N MET A 1 19.52 29.14 51.20
CA MET A 1 20.15 28.18 50.27
C MET A 1 19.05 27.62 49.38
N THR A 2 19.00 28.07 48.12
CA THR A 2 17.91 27.81 47.17
C THR A 2 18.33 26.69 46.22
N THR A 3 17.68 25.54 46.27
CA THR A 3 17.86 24.46 45.29
C THR A 3 16.75 24.52 44.25
N ALA A 4 17.08 25.07 43.08
CA ALA A 4 16.24 25.02 41.89
C ALA A 4 16.23 23.58 41.34
N SER A 5 15.10 22.88 41.48
CA SER A 5 14.88 21.60 40.80
C SER A 5 14.49 21.85 39.35
N LYS A 6 15.41 21.51 38.44
CA LYS A 6 15.22 21.44 36.99
C LYS A 6 14.05 20.49 36.66
N PRO A 7 12.98 20.92 35.98
CA PRO A 7 11.95 19.97 35.58
C PRO A 7 12.52 19.04 34.51
N ALA A 8 12.51 17.75 34.82
CA ALA A 8 12.82 16.69 33.88
C ALA A 8 11.84 16.80 32.69
N SER A 9 12.40 17.02 31.51
CA SER A 9 11.68 16.92 30.24
C SER A 9 11.00 15.56 30.17
N ARG A 10 9.68 15.50 30.40
CA ARG A 10 8.88 14.34 30.02
C ARG A 10 8.91 14.29 28.50
N GLN A 11 9.85 13.53 27.94
CA GLN A 11 9.72 13.03 26.59
C GLN A 11 8.34 12.36 26.52
N PRO A 12 7.46 12.75 25.58
CA PRO A 12 6.28 11.95 25.31
C PRO A 12 6.83 10.58 24.92
N SER A 13 6.48 9.57 25.72
CA SER A 13 6.76 8.17 25.43
C SER A 13 6.41 7.97 23.96
N LEU A 14 7.44 7.78 23.13
CA LEU A 14 7.28 7.35 21.76
C LEU A 14 6.63 5.99 21.88
N GLN A 15 5.29 5.98 21.86
CA GLN A 15 4.54 4.79 21.58
C GLN A 15 5.15 4.23 20.31
N PRO A 16 5.49 2.94 20.26
CA PRO A 16 5.96 2.34 19.03
C PRO A 16 4.89 2.64 17.98
N GLN A 17 5.20 3.58 17.10
CA GLN A 17 4.33 3.95 16.01
C GLN A 17 4.18 2.66 15.24
N ALA A 18 2.97 2.12 15.26
CA ALA A 18 2.66 0.86 14.65
C ALA A 18 3.08 0.90 13.18
N TRP A 19 4.27 0.38 12.89
CA TRP A 19 4.55 -0.34 11.66
C TRP A 19 3.86 -1.70 11.72
N ALA A 20 2.63 -1.73 12.26
CA ALA A 20 1.74 -2.85 12.08
C ALA A 20 1.54 -2.95 10.57
N GLY A 21 1.78 -4.13 10.02
CA GLY A 21 1.46 -4.48 8.64
C GLY A 21 0.00 -4.15 8.37
N GLY A 22 -0.23 -2.90 7.99
CA GLY A 22 -1.55 -2.34 7.84
C GLY A 22 -2.14 -2.99 6.63
N PHE A 23 -3.19 -3.77 6.83
CA PHE A 23 -4.01 -4.27 5.74
C PHE A 23 -4.36 -3.08 4.85
N ILE A 24 -3.74 -3.00 3.66
CA ILE A 24 -4.00 -1.90 2.76
C ILE A 24 -5.42 -2.12 2.24
N SER A 25 -6.33 -1.21 2.59
CA SER A 25 -7.71 -1.30 2.12
C SER A 25 -7.76 -1.15 0.60
N THR A 26 -8.70 -1.83 -0.06
CA THR A 26 -8.87 -1.73 -1.52
C THR A 26 -9.00 -0.28 -1.98
N ALA A 27 -9.75 0.56 -1.23
CA ALA A 27 -9.88 1.99 -1.50
C ALA A 27 -8.55 2.74 -1.46
N ARG A 28 -7.64 2.36 -0.56
CA ARG A 28 -6.29 2.92 -0.51
C ARG A 28 -5.52 2.53 -1.77
N ILE A 29 -5.49 1.24 -2.12
CA ILE A 29 -4.78 0.77 -3.34
C ILE A 29 -5.31 1.48 -4.59
N GLU A 30 -6.64 1.68 -4.70
CA GLU A 30 -7.24 2.42 -5.80
C GLU A 30 -6.81 3.89 -5.86
N ALA A 31 -6.66 4.57 -4.72
CA ALA A 31 -6.13 5.92 -4.67
C ALA A 31 -4.67 5.99 -5.14
N TRP A 32 -3.82 5.05 -4.70
CA TRP A 32 -2.43 4.96 -5.16
C TRP A 32 -2.35 4.66 -6.66
N ARG A 33 -3.21 3.77 -7.17
CA ARG A 33 -3.33 3.46 -8.60
C ARG A 33 -3.69 4.70 -9.41
N GLY A 34 -4.66 5.49 -8.95
CA GLY A 34 -5.04 6.75 -9.61
C GLY A 34 -3.93 7.79 -9.65
N LEU A 35 -3.11 7.89 -8.59
CA LEU A 35 -1.92 8.74 -8.58
C LEU A 35 -0.84 8.23 -9.53
N ALA A 36 -0.55 6.92 -9.50
CA ALA A 36 0.44 6.29 -10.36
C ALA A 36 0.07 6.43 -11.84
N ALA A 37 -1.22 6.35 -12.20
CA ALA A 37 -1.69 6.61 -13.55
C ALA A 37 -1.36 8.04 -14.02
N GLN A 38 -1.63 9.05 -13.18
CA GLN A 38 -1.31 10.45 -13.48
C GLN A 38 0.20 10.66 -13.68
N LEU A 39 1.03 9.96 -12.89
CA LEU A 39 2.48 10.01 -13.02
C LEU A 39 2.98 9.29 -14.27
N ALA A 40 2.45 8.10 -14.59
CA ALA A 40 2.83 7.32 -15.76
C ALA A 40 2.51 8.02 -17.09
N VAL A 41 1.43 8.81 -17.14
CA VAL A 41 1.10 9.67 -18.30
C VAL A 41 2.13 10.79 -18.49
N ARG A 42 2.75 11.27 -17.40
CA ARG A 42 3.75 12.34 -17.44
C ARG A 42 5.16 11.82 -17.68
N ASP A 43 5.51 10.68 -17.08
CA ASP A 43 6.83 10.07 -17.17
C ASP A 43 6.71 8.53 -17.16
N PRO A 44 7.17 7.83 -18.21
CA PRO A 44 7.08 6.38 -18.30
C PRO A 44 7.88 5.64 -17.22
N VAL A 45 8.78 6.29 -16.47
CA VAL A 45 9.48 5.67 -15.33
C VAL A 45 8.52 5.12 -14.27
N TYR A 46 7.30 5.65 -14.20
CA TYR A 46 6.27 5.21 -13.26
C TYR A 46 5.40 4.04 -13.77
N LEU A 47 5.54 3.63 -15.04
CA LEU A 47 4.77 2.51 -15.60
C LEU A 47 4.87 1.22 -14.78
N PRO A 48 6.06 0.77 -14.34
CA PRO A 48 6.18 -0.46 -13.55
C PRO A 48 5.40 -0.41 -12.22
N ILE A 49 5.32 0.78 -11.61
CA ILE A 49 4.57 0.99 -10.35
C ILE A 49 3.07 0.93 -10.65
N PHE A 50 2.63 1.56 -11.73
CA PHE A 50 1.22 1.54 -12.14
C PHE A 50 0.75 0.12 -12.47
N GLU A 51 1.52 -0.63 -13.26
CA GLU A 51 1.21 -2.03 -13.61
C GLU A 51 1.06 -2.92 -12.37
N ARG A 52 1.96 -2.75 -11.39
CA ARG A 52 1.86 -3.48 -10.13
C ARG A 52 0.57 -3.15 -9.37
N LEU A 53 0.20 -1.86 -9.31
CA LEU A 53 -1.01 -1.42 -8.62
C LEU A 53 -2.30 -1.88 -9.32
N GLU A 54 -2.30 -1.99 -10.65
CA GLU A 54 -3.40 -2.59 -11.41
C GLU A 54 -3.64 -4.05 -10.97
N ILE A 55 -2.57 -4.85 -10.87
CA ILE A 55 -2.66 -6.25 -10.42
C ILE A 55 -3.13 -6.34 -8.97
N GLU A 56 -2.59 -5.51 -8.08
CA GLU A 56 -3.00 -5.48 -6.67
C GLU A 56 -4.48 -5.13 -6.49
N VAL A 57 -5.01 -4.18 -7.27
CA VAL A 57 -6.45 -3.86 -7.27
C VAL A 57 -7.29 -5.01 -7.81
N GLU A 58 -6.89 -5.64 -8.91
CA GLU A 58 -7.63 -6.79 -9.45
C GLU A 58 -7.71 -7.94 -8.44
N VAL A 59 -6.59 -8.28 -7.79
CA VAL A 59 -6.55 -9.33 -6.75
C VAL A 59 -7.38 -8.93 -5.53
N ALA A 60 -7.31 -7.68 -5.10
CA ALA A 60 -8.09 -7.19 -3.97
C ALA A 60 -9.61 -7.24 -4.27
N LYS A 61 -10.03 -6.90 -5.49
CA LYS A 61 -11.43 -6.98 -5.93
C LYS A 61 -11.91 -8.43 -6.03
N ALA A 62 -11.11 -9.29 -6.66
CA ALA A 62 -11.39 -10.72 -6.77
C ALA A 62 -11.62 -11.42 -5.43
N ARG A 63 -10.88 -11.01 -4.38
CA ARG A 63 -11.05 -11.56 -3.02
C ARG A 63 -12.37 -11.20 -2.36
N VAL A 64 -13.00 -10.11 -2.79
CA VAL A 64 -14.29 -9.63 -2.28
C VAL A 64 -15.45 -10.02 -3.21
N SER A 65 -15.15 -10.41 -4.46
CA SER A 65 -16.16 -10.88 -5.40
C SER A 65 -16.54 -12.34 -5.11
N ASP A 66 -17.84 -12.65 -5.16
CA ASP A 66 -18.34 -14.04 -5.13
C ASP A 66 -18.19 -14.77 -6.48
N ASN A 67 -17.48 -14.18 -7.45
CA ASN A 67 -17.29 -14.75 -8.77
C ASN A 67 -15.99 -15.57 -8.86
N PRO A 68 -16.06 -16.91 -8.88
CA PRO A 68 -14.86 -17.75 -8.90
C PRO A 68 -14.04 -17.59 -10.19
N VAL A 69 -14.66 -17.19 -11.31
CA VAL A 69 -13.96 -16.95 -12.57
C VAL A 69 -13.09 -15.70 -12.49
N GLU A 70 -13.58 -14.63 -11.85
CA GLU A 70 -12.81 -13.39 -11.63
C GLU A 70 -11.65 -13.64 -10.67
N ALA A 71 -11.88 -14.42 -9.61
CA ALA A 71 -10.85 -14.85 -8.70
C ALA A 71 -9.73 -15.65 -9.39
N ALA A 72 -10.10 -16.64 -10.22
CA ALA A 72 -9.13 -17.42 -10.98
C ALA A 72 -8.33 -16.55 -11.96
N ARG A 73 -8.98 -15.61 -12.67
CA ARG A 73 -8.31 -14.69 -13.60
C ARG A 73 -7.30 -13.80 -12.90
N ALA A 74 -7.65 -13.23 -11.74
CA ALA A 74 -6.74 -12.39 -10.98
C ALA A 74 -5.48 -13.16 -10.52
N LEU A 75 -5.64 -14.43 -10.12
CA LEU A 75 -4.50 -15.29 -9.74
C LEU A 75 -3.60 -15.63 -10.93
N VAL A 76 -4.18 -15.88 -12.11
CA VAL A 76 -3.39 -16.14 -13.34
C VAL A 76 -2.55 -14.91 -13.70
N ARG A 77 -3.13 -13.70 -13.65
CA ARG A 77 -2.38 -12.47 -13.94
C ARG A 77 -1.25 -12.22 -12.94
N LEU A 78 -1.51 -12.44 -11.64
CA LEU A 78 -0.47 -12.34 -10.62
C LEU A 78 0.69 -13.29 -10.91
N ARG A 79 0.40 -14.54 -11.30
CA ARG A 79 1.44 -15.53 -11.67
C ARG A 79 2.25 -15.07 -12.89
N GLN A 80 1.59 -14.54 -13.92
CA GLN A 80 2.27 -14.06 -15.13
C GLN A 80 3.21 -12.90 -14.82
N ALA A 81 2.80 -11.97 -13.96
CA ALA A 81 3.63 -10.86 -13.53
C ALA A 81 4.87 -11.30 -12.74
N CYS A 82 4.76 -12.34 -11.89
CA CYS A 82 5.91 -12.90 -11.18
C CYS A 82 6.84 -13.76 -12.06
N ALA A 83 6.35 -14.31 -13.17
CA ALA A 83 7.14 -15.15 -14.08
C ALA A 83 7.88 -14.34 -15.16
N ALA A 84 7.55 -13.06 -15.32
CA ALA A 84 8.12 -12.17 -16.33
C ALA A 84 9.28 -11.30 -15.81
N GLY A 85 9.72 -11.49 -14.57
CA GLY A 85 10.89 -10.84 -13.95
C GLY A 85 12.05 -11.80 -13.74
#